data_AF-A0A6B2TJZ2-F1
#
_entry.id   AF-A0A6B2TJZ2-F1
#
_cell.length_a   1.000
_cell.length_b   1.000
_cell.length_c   1.000
_cell.angle_alpha   90.00
_cell.angle_beta   90.00
_cell.angle_gamma   90.00
#
_symmetry.space_group_name_H-M   'P 1'
#
loop_
_entity.id
_entity.type
_entity.pdbx_description
1 polymer ?
#
loop_
_entity_poly.entity_id
_entity_poly.type
_entity_poly.pdbx_seq_one_letter_code
_entity_poly.pdbx_strand_id
1 'polypeptide(L)'
;DGWMPVGGSGLREALPVLRSAWADAGRGARDLYVAVTAVAPVPGKLAYYEELGVDEVIVQLPPAGEVAVCAALDGLGRYVMP
;
A
#
# COMPACT_ATOMS: atom_id res chain seq x y z
N ASP A 1 -13.80 -6.82 0.52
CA ASP A 1 -13.68 -6.13 1.83
C ASP A 1 -12.23 -5.99 2.21
N GLY A 2 -11.91 -5.14 3.19
CA GLY A 2 -10.51 -4.87 3.48
C GLY A 2 -10.23 -3.77 4.47
N TRP A 3 -8.97 -3.35 4.49
CA TRP A 3 -8.48 -2.23 5.27
C TRP A 3 -7.57 -1.34 4.40
N MET A 4 -7.78 -0.03 4.48
CA MET A 4 -6.97 0.96 3.76
C MET A 4 -6.36 2.00 4.70
N PRO A 5 -5.20 1.72 5.33
CA PRO A 5 -4.51 2.70 6.16
C PRO A 5 -3.86 3.81 5.33
N VAL A 6 -3.78 4.99 5.96
CA VAL A 6 -3.02 6.13 5.43
C VAL A 6 -1.57 6.03 5.91
N GLY A 7 -0.67 5.75 4.98
CA GLY A 7 0.74 5.47 5.28
C GLY A 7 0.97 4.10 5.92
N GLY A 8 2.24 3.70 5.99
CA GLY A 8 2.63 2.37 6.47
C GLY A 8 3.16 2.27 7.90
N SER A 9 2.97 3.32 8.71
CA SER A 9 3.43 3.29 10.11
C SER A 9 2.63 2.25 10.90
N GLY A 10 3.32 1.40 11.67
CA GLY A 10 2.69 0.39 12.52
C GLY A 10 2.09 -0.82 11.80
N LEU A 11 2.29 -0.97 10.48
CA LEU A 11 1.71 -2.09 9.73
C LEU A 11 2.23 -3.46 10.18
N ARG A 12 3.51 -3.55 10.54
CA ARG A 12 4.14 -4.79 10.97
C ARG A 12 3.44 -5.36 12.20
N GLU A 13 3.03 -4.50 13.12
CA GLU A 13 2.33 -4.85 14.35
C GLU A 13 0.83 -5.04 14.11
N ALA A 14 0.20 -4.20 13.28
CA ALA A 14 -1.24 -4.20 13.07
C ALA A 14 -1.74 -5.35 12.18
N LEU A 15 -0.99 -5.74 11.14
CA LEU A 15 -1.45 -6.74 10.17
C LEU A 15 -1.69 -8.13 10.77
N PRO A 16 -0.83 -8.67 11.66
CA PRO A 16 -1.13 -9.93 12.35
C PRO A 16 -2.42 -9.87 13.18
N VAL A 17 -2.66 -8.75 13.86
CA VAL A 17 -3.88 -8.54 14.67
C VAL A 17 -5.12 -8.51 13.78
N LEU A 18 -5.07 -7.77 12.68
CA LEU A 18 -6.16 -7.72 11.70
C LEU A 18 -6.48 -9.10 11.14
N ARG A 19 -5.46 -9.87 10.76
CA ARG A 19 -5.64 -11.22 10.20
C ARG A 19 -6.23 -12.20 11.22
N SER A 20 -5.85 -12.11 12.49
CA SER A 20 -6.47 -12.90 13.56
C SER A 20 -7.95 -12.54 13.71
N ALA A 21 -8.26 -11.26 13.89
CA ALA A 21 -9.64 -10.80 14.06
C ALA A 21 -10.53 -11.14 12.85
N TRP A 22 -9.96 -11.11 11.63
CA TRP A 22 -10.63 -11.52 10.41
C TRP A 22 -11.00 -13.00 10.40
N ALA A 23 -10.04 -13.86 10.78
CA ALA A 23 -10.25 -15.31 10.87
C ALA A 23 -11.24 -15.66 11.99
N ASP A 24 -11.14 -15.01 13.15
CA ASP A 24 -12.06 -15.20 14.29
C ASP A 24 -13.50 -14.82 13.93
N ALA A 25 -13.69 -13.89 13.00
CA ALA A 25 -14.98 -13.54 12.43
C ALA A 25 -15.49 -14.55 11.39
N GLY A 26 -14.79 -15.66 11.14
CA GLY A 26 -15.16 -16.71 10.19
C GLY A 26 -14.98 -16.33 8.71
N ARG A 27 -14.17 -15.31 8.42
CA ARG A 27 -13.95 -14.81 7.05
C ARG A 27 -12.75 -15.48 6.38
N GLY A 28 -12.81 -15.64 5.06
CA GLY A 28 -11.71 -16.23 4.29
C GLY A 28 -10.48 -15.32 4.26
N ALA A 29 -9.29 -15.90 4.39
CA ALA A 29 -8.03 -15.14 4.35
C ALA A 29 -7.81 -14.42 3.02
N ARG A 30 -8.27 -15.00 1.90
CA ARG A 30 -8.19 -14.40 0.56
C ARG A 30 -9.19 -13.26 0.35
N ASP A 31 -10.16 -13.11 1.24
CA ASP A 31 -11.19 -12.06 1.16
C ASP A 31 -10.73 -10.75 1.83
N LEU A 32 -9.60 -10.79 2.56
CA LEU A 32 -9.00 -9.62 3.19
C LEU A 32 -8.07 -8.90 2.20
N TYR A 33 -8.50 -7.76 1.69
CA TYR A 33 -7.69 -6.88 0.85
C TYR A 33 -7.05 -5.75 1.66
N VAL A 34 -5.75 -5.57 1.55
CA VAL A 34 -5.00 -4.52 2.25
C VAL A 34 -4.37 -3.57 1.24
N ALA A 35 -4.82 -2.32 1.22
CA ALA A 35 -4.28 -1.27 0.36
C ALA A 35 -3.66 -0.15 1.20
N VAL A 36 -2.41 0.25 0.98
CA VAL A 36 -1.79 1.35 1.73
C VAL A 36 -1.80 2.62 0.88
N THR A 37 -2.43 3.68 1.37
CA THR A 37 -2.53 4.95 0.64
C THR A 37 -1.59 6.02 1.18
N ALA A 38 -1.49 7.14 0.46
CA ALA A 38 -0.59 8.27 0.74
C ALA A 38 0.89 7.86 0.79
N VAL A 39 1.30 6.88 -0.03
CA VAL A 39 2.68 6.41 -0.05
C VAL A 39 3.54 7.29 -0.95
N ALA A 40 4.54 7.96 -0.37
CA ALA A 40 5.69 8.41 -1.13
C ALA A 40 6.67 7.22 -1.31
N PRO A 41 6.87 6.71 -2.54
CA PRO A 41 7.76 5.57 -2.76
C PRO A 41 9.22 6.01 -2.70
N VAL A 42 10.01 5.19 -2.00
CA VAL A 42 11.48 5.28 -1.97
C VAL A 42 12.02 3.88 -2.24
N PRO A 43 13.30 3.73 -2.67
CA PRO A 43 13.89 2.42 -2.89
C PRO A 43 13.67 1.47 -1.69
N GLY A 44 13.28 0.23 -1.96
CA GLY A 44 13.01 -0.81 -0.95
C GLY A 44 11.66 -0.73 -0.24
N LYS A 45 10.94 0.40 -0.28
CA LYS A 45 9.67 0.56 0.45
C LYS A 45 8.52 -0.30 -0.10
N LEU A 46 8.45 -0.47 -1.43
CA LEU A 46 7.42 -1.31 -2.05
C LEU A 46 7.66 -2.79 -1.76
N ALA A 47 8.92 -3.26 -1.85
CA ALA A 47 9.31 -4.61 -1.47
C ALA A 47 8.98 -4.89 0.00
N TYR A 48 9.21 -3.92 0.89
CA TYR A 48 8.81 -4.04 2.30
C TYR A 48 7.29 -4.23 2.48
N TYR A 49 6.45 -3.52 1.70
CA TYR A 49 5.00 -3.71 1.78
C TYR A 49 4.56 -5.06 1.21
N GLU A 50 5.21 -5.53 0.14
CA GLU A 50 5.00 -6.87 -0.41
C GLU A 50 5.33 -7.96 0.63
N GLU A 51 6.46 -7.85 1.33
CA GLU A 51 6.85 -8.77 2.41
C GLU A 51 5.84 -8.82 3.56
N LEU A 52 5.18 -7.71 3.85
CA LEU A 52 4.09 -7.64 4.84
C LEU A 52 2.77 -8.25 4.32
N GLY A 53 2.68 -8.55 3.03
CA GLY A 53 1.47 -9.02 2.35
C GLY A 53 0.42 -7.92 2.21
N VAL A 54 0.85 -6.72 1.84
CA VAL A 54 -0.01 -5.66 1.30
C VAL A 54 -0.34 -5.99 -0.15
N ASP A 55 -1.61 -5.89 -0.52
CA ASP A 55 -2.09 -6.24 -1.86
C ASP A 55 -1.94 -5.08 -2.86
N GLU A 56 -2.06 -3.83 -2.38
CA GLU A 56 -1.98 -2.63 -3.22
C GLU A 56 -1.30 -1.47 -2.51
N VAL A 57 -0.51 -0.71 -3.26
CA VAL A 57 0.09 0.54 -2.80
C VAL A 57 -0.40 1.69 -3.66
N ILE A 58 -1.11 2.63 -3.04
CA ILE A 58 -1.61 3.84 -3.69
C ILE A 58 -0.63 4.98 -3.38
N VAL A 59 0.10 5.39 -4.42
CA VAL A 59 1.16 6.39 -4.30
C VAL A 59 0.60 7.81 -4.26
N GLN A 60 1.22 8.65 -3.42
CA GLN A 60 0.87 10.06 -3.29
C GLN A 60 1.53 10.87 -4.40
N LEU A 61 0.70 11.62 -5.15
CA LEU A 61 1.20 12.63 -6.08
C LEU A 61 1.48 13.95 -5.35
N PRO A 62 2.46 14.73 -5.83
CA PRO A 62 2.75 16.03 -5.23
C PRO A 62 1.54 16.97 -5.38
N PRO A 63 1.23 17.81 -4.38
CA PRO A 63 0.21 18.84 -4.48
C PRO A 63 0.72 20.00 -5.35
N ALA A 64 0.86 19.75 -6.65
CA ALA A 64 1.48 20.65 -7.61
C ALA A 64 0.61 20.80 -8.87
N GLY A 65 1.00 21.70 -9.77
CA GLY A 65 0.35 21.88 -11.06
C GLY A 65 0.57 20.68 -12.00
N GLU A 66 -0.24 20.62 -13.07
CA GLU A 66 -0.30 19.52 -14.03
C GLU A 66 1.07 19.04 -14.51
N VAL A 67 1.93 19.94 -15.00
CA VAL A 67 3.27 19.59 -15.52
C VAL A 67 4.11 18.82 -14.50
N ALA A 68 4.09 19.25 -13.24
CA ALA A 68 4.86 18.60 -12.17
C ALA A 68 4.24 17.26 -11.78
N VAL A 69 2.91 17.14 -11.80
CA VAL A 69 2.20 15.88 -11.54
C VAL A 69 2.46 14.86 -12.65
N CYS A 70 2.39 15.26 -13.93
CA CYS A 70 2.71 14.38 -15.06
C CYS A 70 4.15 13.88 -15.00
N ALA A 71 5.12 14.76 -14.74
CA ALA A 71 6.51 14.34 -14.56
C ALA A 71 6.70 13.36 -13.39
N ALA A 72 5.96 13.54 -12.28
CA ALA A 72 5.97 12.60 -11.18
C ALA A 72 5.36 11.24 -11.57
N LEU A 73 4.25 11.22 -12.33
CA LEU A 73 3.64 10.02 -12.87
C LEU A 73 4.59 9.24 -13.79
N ASP A 74 5.26 9.92 -14.73
CA ASP A 74 6.25 9.30 -15.61
C ASP A 74 7.38 8.65 -14.79
N GLY A 75 7.86 9.36 -13.76
CA GLY A 75 8.89 8.85 -12.84
C GLY A 75 8.46 7.64 -12.03
N LEU A 76 7.16 7.45 -11.77
CA LEU A 76 6.61 6.28 -11.08
C LEU A 76 6.61 5.03 -11.98
N GLY A 77 6.68 5.19 -13.30
CA GLY A 77 6.75 4.09 -14.26
C GLY A 77 7.84 3.06 -13.94
N ARG A 78 8.97 3.49 -13.34
CA ARG A 78 10.07 2.62 -12.90
C ARG A 78 9.70 1.54 -11.88
N TYR A 79 8.53 1.66 -11.23
CA TYR A 79 8.06 0.71 -10.22
C TYR A 79 7.04 -0.29 -10.76
N VAL A 80 6.49 -0.07 -11.95
CA VAL A 80 5.41 -0.90 -12.52
C VAL A 80 5.75 -1.44 -13.91
N MET A 81 6.74 -0.85 -14.58
CA MET A 81 7.22 -1.32 -15.88
C MET A 81 8.39 -2.30 -15.67
N PRO A 82 8.44 -3.42 -16.42
CA PRO A 82 9.50 -4.42 -16.33
C PRO A 82 10.86 -3.92 -16.81
#